data_AF-A0A2A3LWT6-F1
#
_entry.id   AF-A0A2A3LWT6-F1
#
_cell.length_a   1.000
_cell.length_b   1.000
_cell.length_c   1.000
_cell.angle_alpha   90.00
_cell.angle_beta   90.00
_cell.angle_gamma   90.00
#
_symmetry.space_group_name_H-M   'P 1'
#
loop_
_entity.id
_entity.type
_entity.pdbx_description
1 polymer ?
#
loop_
_entity_poly.entity_id
_entity_poly.type
_entity_poly.pdbx_seq_one_letter_code
_entity_poly.pdbx_strand_id
1 'polypeptide(L)'
;MRKYLSASLFATTLWSGLSLAEPTYIEKMTGLPAICSLDAMHEETKVWAAAKKYGEGSKRWSEAFHHRLDVVRLCVDDAKSKGKALYRAETDRLPQLKSELADMYVSWLGYLDHLIDDDRDAYERQYEFSANRLKAQVDSM
;
A
#
# COMPACT_ATOMS: atom_id res chain seq x y z
N MET A 1 -30.14 6.20 50.28
CA MET A 1 -29.71 5.49 49.06
C MET A 1 -29.47 6.50 47.95
N ARG A 2 -28.27 7.08 47.86
CA ARG A 2 -27.99 8.23 46.97
C ARG A 2 -26.52 8.18 46.52
N LYS A 3 -26.08 7.04 45.99
CA LYS A 3 -24.68 6.82 45.55
C LYS A 3 -24.53 6.01 44.25
N TYR A 4 -25.62 5.67 43.56
CA TYR A 4 -25.55 4.81 42.37
C TYR A 4 -25.88 5.51 41.05
N LEU A 5 -26.20 6.80 41.05
CA LEU A 5 -26.51 7.55 39.82
C LEU A 5 -25.28 8.18 39.15
N SER A 6 -24.13 8.22 39.84
CA SER A 6 -22.90 8.85 39.33
C SER A 6 -22.03 7.92 38.50
N ALA A 7 -22.22 6.59 38.60
CA ALA A 7 -21.39 5.61 37.88
C ALA A 7 -21.87 5.39 36.43
N SER A 8 -23.15 5.61 36.15
CA SER A 8 -23.74 5.35 34.82
C SER A 8 -23.42 6.45 33.79
N LEU A 9 -22.95 7.63 34.22
CA LEU A 9 -22.58 8.73 33.33
C LEU A 9 -21.13 8.67 32.83
N PHE A 10 -20.28 7.84 33.44
CA PHE A 10 -18.88 7.66 33.00
C PHE A 10 -18.67 6.49 32.03
N ALA A 11 -19.64 5.57 31.93
CA ALA A 11 -19.54 4.44 30.99
C ALA A 11 -19.97 4.80 29.55
N THR A 12 -20.74 5.88 29.37
CA THR A 12 -21.21 6.30 28.04
C THR A 12 -20.26 7.25 27.31
N THR A 13 -19.20 7.74 27.95
CA THR A 13 -18.23 8.65 27.32
C THR A 13 -16.99 7.95 26.74
N LEU A 14 -16.77 6.68 27.05
CA LEU A 14 -15.60 5.92 26.58
C LEU A 14 -15.78 5.26 25.20
N TRP A 15 -16.98 5.31 24.62
CA TRP A 15 -17.24 4.78 23.27
C TRP A 15 -17.34 5.83 22.16
N SER A 16 -17.19 7.12 22.50
CA SER A 16 -17.26 8.22 21.52
C SER A 16 -15.88 8.65 20.99
N GLY A 17 -14.82 7.86 21.19
CA GLY A 17 -13.44 8.32 21.02
C GLY A 17 -12.55 7.55 20.05
N LEU A 18 -13.02 6.48 19.40
CA LEU A 18 -12.26 5.80 18.34
C LEU A 18 -12.89 6.10 16.98
N SER A 19 -12.89 7.39 16.62
CA SER A 19 -12.79 7.76 15.21
C SER A 19 -11.41 7.29 14.75
N LEU A 20 -11.27 6.01 14.38
CA LEU A 20 -10.21 5.62 13.47
C LEU A 20 -10.49 6.42 12.20
N ALA A 21 -9.78 7.54 12.07
CA ALA A 21 -9.86 8.36 10.87
C ALA A 21 -9.64 7.43 9.68
N GLU A 22 -10.54 7.47 8.70
CA GLU A 22 -10.35 6.65 7.52
C GLU A 22 -8.99 6.99 6.89
N PRO A 23 -8.24 5.99 6.42
CA PRO A 23 -6.98 6.25 5.75
C PRO A 23 -7.17 7.23 4.60
N THR A 24 -6.28 8.21 4.54
CA THR A 24 -6.20 9.20 3.47
C THR A 24 -5.93 8.50 2.12
N TYR A 25 -6.18 9.20 1.02
CA TYR A 25 -5.84 8.71 -0.31
C TYR A 25 -4.37 8.27 -0.41
N ILE A 26 -3.43 9.09 0.09
CA ILE A 26 -2.00 8.78 0.08
C ILE A 26 -1.71 7.50 0.87
N GLU A 27 -2.27 7.34 2.07
CA GLU A 27 -2.07 6.13 2.88
C GLU A 27 -2.65 4.89 2.21
N LYS A 28 -3.83 4.98 1.60
CA LYS A 28 -4.43 3.89 0.83
C LYS A 28 -3.54 3.49 -0.35
N MET A 29 -2.99 4.46 -1.07
CA MET A 29 -2.11 4.22 -2.21
C MET A 29 -0.77 3.60 -1.77
N THR A 30 -0.16 4.06 -0.68
CA THR A 30 1.08 3.48 -0.12
C THR A 30 0.88 2.07 0.42
N GLY A 31 -0.30 1.78 0.99
CA GLY A 31 -0.59 0.45 1.54
C GLY A 31 -0.64 -0.66 0.48
N LEU A 32 -1.00 -0.34 -0.76
CA LEU A 32 -1.15 -1.33 -1.84
C LEU A 32 0.21 -1.98 -2.25
N PRO A 33 1.27 -1.22 -2.60
CA PRO A 33 2.60 -1.79 -2.83
C PRO A 33 3.19 -2.50 -1.60
N ALA A 34 2.87 -2.04 -0.39
CA ALA A 34 3.37 -2.65 0.84
C ALA A 34 2.85 -4.08 1.02
N ILE A 35 1.57 -4.33 0.71
CA ILE A 35 1.00 -5.69 0.71
C ILE A 35 1.73 -6.58 -0.31
N CYS A 36 1.91 -6.08 -1.54
CA CYS A 36 2.60 -6.85 -2.58
C CYS A 36 4.07 -7.13 -2.23
N SER A 37 4.73 -6.21 -1.53
CA SER A 37 6.09 -6.41 -1.02
C SER A 37 6.16 -7.51 0.03
N LEU A 38 5.17 -7.59 0.93
CA LEU A 38 5.07 -8.66 1.93
C LEU A 38 4.88 -10.02 1.27
N ASP A 39 4.00 -10.11 0.27
CA ASP A 39 3.81 -11.34 -0.50
C ASP A 39 5.09 -11.73 -1.25
N ALA A 40 5.77 -10.76 -1.88
CA ALA A 40 7.04 -10.98 -2.56
C ALA A 40 8.12 -11.51 -1.62
N MET A 41 8.23 -10.94 -0.41
CA MET A 41 9.17 -11.37 0.62
C MET A 41 8.84 -12.77 1.13
N HIS A 42 7.56 -13.06 1.36
CA HIS A 42 7.11 -14.38 1.80
C HIS A 42 7.52 -15.46 0.79
N GLU A 43 7.25 -15.25 -0.50
CA GLU A 43 7.61 -16.19 -1.56
C GLU A 43 9.14 -16.28 -1.76
N GLU A 44 9.87 -15.18 -1.60
CA GLU A 44 11.34 -15.18 -1.69
C GLU A 44 11.97 -16.13 -0.66
N THR A 45 11.39 -16.25 0.55
CA THR A 45 11.88 -17.22 1.53
C THR A 45 11.81 -18.67 1.04
N LYS A 46 10.81 -19.00 0.19
CA LYS A 46 10.65 -20.33 -0.40
C LYS A 46 11.67 -20.54 -1.52
N VAL A 47 11.98 -19.51 -2.30
CA VAL A 47 13.06 -19.52 -3.29
C VAL A 47 14.40 -19.81 -2.62
N TRP A 48 14.72 -19.10 -1.52
CA TRP A 48 15.95 -19.34 -0.75
C TRP A 48 16.01 -20.73 -0.16
N ALA A 49 14.90 -21.24 0.38
CA ALA A 49 14.83 -22.61 0.89
C ALA A 49 15.07 -23.65 -0.21
N ALA A 50 14.53 -23.42 -1.41
CA ALA A 50 14.75 -24.29 -2.56
C ALA A 50 16.20 -24.22 -3.07
N ALA A 51 16.79 -23.02 -3.15
CA ALA A 51 18.18 -22.82 -3.50
C ALA A 51 19.11 -23.58 -2.55
N LYS A 52 18.90 -23.43 -1.24
CA LYS A 52 19.69 -24.12 -0.21
C LYS A 52 19.58 -25.64 -0.28
N LYS A 53 18.40 -26.18 -0.60
CA LYS A 53 18.13 -27.63 -0.55
C LYS A 53 18.46 -28.36 -1.85
N TYR A 54 18.26 -27.72 -3.00
CA TYR A 54 18.35 -28.36 -4.33
C TYR A 54 19.38 -27.73 -5.25
N GLY A 55 19.95 -26.58 -4.87
CA GLY A 55 20.81 -25.76 -5.72
C GLY A 55 20.01 -24.77 -6.57
N GLU A 56 20.59 -23.59 -6.79
CA GLU A 56 20.12 -22.64 -7.79
C GLU A 56 20.14 -23.27 -9.18
N GLY A 57 19.17 -22.91 -10.03
CA GLY A 57 19.01 -23.51 -11.36
C GLY A 57 18.38 -24.90 -11.39
N SER A 58 18.17 -25.56 -10.24
CA SER A 58 17.41 -26.81 -10.19
C SER A 58 15.94 -26.59 -10.59
N LYS A 59 15.27 -27.63 -11.09
CA LYS A 59 13.83 -27.55 -11.44
C LYS A 59 12.97 -27.03 -10.27
N ARG A 60 13.22 -27.51 -9.05
CA ARG A 60 12.50 -27.10 -7.84
C ARG A 60 12.75 -25.65 -7.46
N TRP A 61 13.99 -25.16 -7.64
CA TRP A 61 14.30 -23.74 -7.47
C TRP A 61 13.60 -22.89 -8.52
N SER A 62 13.63 -23.30 -9.79
CA SER A 62 12.99 -22.57 -10.89
C SER A 62 11.47 -22.50 -10.72
N GLU A 63 10.83 -23.58 -10.25
CA GLU A 63 9.40 -23.60 -9.91
C GLU A 63 9.07 -22.59 -8.80
N ALA A 64 9.87 -22.56 -7.73
CA ALA A 64 9.70 -21.59 -6.65
C ALA A 64 9.91 -20.14 -7.13
N PHE A 65 10.93 -19.90 -7.96
CA PHE A 65 11.22 -18.59 -8.50
C PHE A 65 10.08 -18.07 -9.40
N HIS A 66 9.58 -18.89 -10.33
CA HIS A 66 8.44 -18.50 -11.17
C HIS A 66 7.16 -18.31 -10.37
N HIS A 67 6.92 -19.16 -9.36
CA HIS A 67 5.79 -18.99 -8.47
C HIS A 67 5.83 -17.63 -7.74
N ARG A 68 6.99 -17.21 -7.23
CA ARG A 68 7.17 -15.87 -6.67
C ARG A 68 6.79 -14.78 -7.67
N LEU A 69 7.29 -14.85 -8.90
CA LEU A 69 6.99 -13.85 -9.93
C LEU A 69 5.48 -13.77 -10.20
N ASP A 70 4.80 -14.91 -10.28
CA ASP A 70 3.36 -14.95 -10.55
C ASP A 70 2.54 -14.38 -9.39
N VAL A 71 2.90 -14.69 -8.15
CA VAL A 71 2.25 -14.13 -6.95
C VAL A 71 2.36 -12.60 -6.94
N VAL A 72 3.57 -12.07 -7.20
CA VAL A 72 3.80 -10.62 -7.24
C VAL A 72 3.02 -9.97 -8.37
N ARG A 73 3.03 -10.54 -9.57
CA ARG A 73 2.27 -10.01 -10.72
C ARG A 73 0.79 -9.92 -10.42
N LEU A 74 0.20 -10.98 -9.86
CA LEU A 74 -1.21 -11.00 -9.48
C LEU A 74 -1.54 -9.93 -8.45
N CYS A 75 -0.67 -9.74 -7.44
CA CYS A 75 -0.85 -8.68 -6.46
C CYS A 75 -0.77 -7.29 -7.09
N VAL A 76 0.22 -7.06 -7.95
CA VAL A 76 0.41 -5.77 -8.65
C VAL A 76 -0.80 -5.44 -9.53
N ASP A 77 -1.36 -6.41 -10.25
CA ASP A 77 -2.53 -6.20 -11.10
C ASP A 77 -3.79 -5.85 -10.28
N ASP A 78 -4.01 -6.55 -9.16
CA ASP A 78 -5.09 -6.22 -8.22
C ASP A 78 -4.88 -4.84 -7.58
N ALA A 79 -3.65 -4.52 -7.17
CA ALA A 79 -3.28 -3.22 -6.65
C ALA A 79 -3.59 -2.12 -7.66
N LYS A 80 -3.17 -2.25 -8.93
CA LYS A 80 -3.46 -1.32 -10.03
C LYS A 80 -4.96 -1.10 -10.22
N SER A 81 -5.75 -2.17 -10.17
CA SER A 81 -7.22 -2.09 -10.25
C SER A 81 -7.81 -1.26 -9.11
N LYS A 82 -7.41 -1.54 -7.87
CA LYS A 82 -7.85 -0.81 -6.66
C LYS A 82 -7.39 0.65 -6.69
N GLY A 83 -6.12 0.90 -7.00
CA GLY A 83 -5.54 2.24 -7.09
C GLY A 83 -6.20 3.09 -8.17
N LYS A 84 -6.60 2.51 -9.30
CA LYS A 84 -7.37 3.21 -10.33
C LYS A 84 -8.73 3.69 -9.82
N ALA A 85 -9.42 2.87 -9.03
CA ALA A 85 -10.70 3.26 -8.43
C ALA A 85 -10.52 4.39 -7.41
N LEU A 86 -9.49 4.29 -6.56
CA LEU A 86 -9.13 5.33 -5.59
C LEU A 86 -8.77 6.65 -6.27
N TYR A 87 -7.93 6.61 -7.31
CA TYR A 87 -7.52 7.79 -8.07
C TYR A 87 -8.71 8.53 -8.69
N ARG A 88 -9.66 7.78 -9.27
CA ARG A 88 -10.88 8.36 -9.84
C ARG A 88 -11.73 9.04 -8.77
N ALA A 89 -11.99 8.35 -7.66
CA ALA A 89 -12.79 8.89 -6.57
C ALA A 89 -12.16 10.17 -5.99
N GLU A 90 -10.82 10.21 -5.85
CA GLU A 90 -10.12 11.37 -5.32
C GLU A 90 -10.09 12.53 -6.32
N THR A 91 -9.95 12.25 -7.62
CA THR A 91 -10.01 13.27 -8.67
C THR A 91 -11.41 13.91 -8.76
N ASP A 92 -12.47 13.12 -8.56
CA ASP A 92 -13.84 13.63 -8.52
C ASP A 92 -14.08 14.48 -7.25
N ARG A 93 -13.44 14.12 -6.14
CA ARG A 93 -13.53 14.84 -4.86
C ARG A 93 -12.76 16.16 -4.86
N LEU A 94 -11.57 16.18 -5.46
CA LEU A 94 -10.64 17.33 -5.49
C LEU A 94 -10.20 17.66 -6.92
N PRO A 95 -11.13 18.10 -7.80
CA PRO A 95 -10.83 18.35 -9.22
C PRO A 95 -9.76 19.44 -9.43
N GLN A 96 -9.59 20.35 -8.47
CA GLN A 96 -8.57 21.40 -8.49
C GLN A 96 -7.14 20.85 -8.33
N LEU A 97 -6.96 19.65 -7.77
CA LEU A 97 -5.65 18.98 -7.61
C LEU A 97 -5.40 17.91 -8.68
N LYS A 98 -6.14 17.94 -9.80
CA LYS A 98 -6.09 16.87 -10.81
C LYS A 98 -4.69 16.61 -11.36
N SER A 99 -3.87 17.66 -11.52
CA SER A 99 -2.49 17.52 -12.01
C SER A 99 -1.62 16.78 -10.99
N GLU A 100 -1.69 17.17 -9.72
CA GLU A 100 -0.88 16.60 -8.65
C GLU A 100 -1.31 15.17 -8.33
N LEU A 101 -2.62 14.90 -8.35
CA LEU A 101 -3.17 13.55 -8.24
C LEU A 101 -2.70 12.65 -9.38
N ALA A 102 -2.69 13.16 -10.62
CA ALA A 102 -2.21 12.41 -11.78
C ALA A 102 -0.71 12.12 -11.69
N ASP A 103 0.10 13.11 -11.33
CA ASP A 103 1.54 12.95 -11.17
C ASP A 103 1.88 11.90 -10.07
N MET A 104 1.17 11.96 -8.94
CA MET A 104 1.32 10.95 -7.90
C MET A 104 0.90 9.57 -8.39
N TYR A 105 -0.25 9.47 -9.06
CA TYR A 105 -0.75 8.20 -9.57
C TYR A 105 0.21 7.55 -10.59
N VAL A 106 0.81 8.34 -11.49
CA VAL A 106 1.77 7.82 -12.48
C VAL A 106 3.05 7.33 -11.81
N SER A 107 3.61 8.08 -10.86
CA SER A 107 4.79 7.63 -10.13
C SER A 107 4.51 6.38 -9.28
N TRP A 108 3.31 6.26 -8.71
CA TRP A 108 2.85 5.07 -8.00
C TRP A 108 2.73 3.84 -8.91
N LEU A 109 2.23 4.02 -10.14
CA LEU A 109 2.24 2.95 -11.15
C LEU A 109 3.67 2.51 -11.47
N GLY A 110 4.58 3.47 -11.67
CA GLY A 110 6.00 3.19 -11.91
C GLY A 110 6.65 2.42 -10.76
N TYR A 111 6.35 2.77 -9.51
CA TYR A 111 6.80 2.04 -8.34
C TYR A 111 6.28 0.60 -8.30
N LEU A 112 4.99 0.38 -8.58
CA LEU A 112 4.42 -0.96 -8.65
C LEU A 112 5.03 -1.82 -9.76
N ASP A 113 5.34 -1.23 -10.91
CA ASP A 113 5.94 -1.95 -12.04
C ASP A 113 7.35 -2.48 -11.73
N HIS A 114 8.09 -1.78 -10.86
CA HIS A 114 9.47 -2.12 -10.47
C HIS A 114 9.56 -2.68 -9.05
N LEU A 115 8.46 -3.19 -8.48
CA LEU A 115 8.37 -3.54 -7.07
C LEU A 115 9.40 -4.62 -6.63
N ILE A 116 9.84 -5.46 -7.56
CA ILE A 116 10.79 -6.55 -7.31
C ILE A 116 12.12 -6.38 -8.06
N ASP A 117 12.31 -5.24 -8.72
CA ASP A 117 13.52 -4.94 -9.48
C ASP A 117 14.60 -4.37 -8.55
N ASP A 118 15.87 -4.51 -8.95
CA ASP A 118 17.01 -4.05 -8.14
C ASP A 118 17.03 -2.53 -7.96
N ASP A 119 16.38 -1.77 -8.84
CA ASP A 119 16.27 -0.31 -8.81
C ASP A 119 14.95 0.20 -8.21
N ARG A 120 14.15 -0.68 -7.59
CA ARG A 120 12.88 -0.34 -6.90
C ARG A 120 12.96 0.93 -6.07
N ASP A 121 14.02 1.08 -5.26
CA ASP A 121 14.20 2.21 -4.34
C ASP A 121 14.22 3.57 -5.06
N ALA A 122 14.63 3.61 -6.34
CA ALA A 122 14.59 4.83 -7.15
C ALA A 122 13.14 5.24 -7.46
N TYR A 123 12.30 4.29 -7.82
CA TYR A 123 10.88 4.52 -8.12
C TYR A 123 10.06 4.78 -6.85
N GLU A 124 10.40 4.12 -5.74
CA GLU A 124 9.80 4.39 -4.43
C GLU A 124 10.04 5.85 -4.03
N ARG A 125 11.28 6.34 -4.10
CA ARG A 125 11.61 7.75 -3.82
C ARG A 125 10.86 8.72 -4.74
N GLN A 126 10.70 8.37 -6.02
CA GLN A 126 9.92 9.20 -6.95
C GLN A 126 8.45 9.25 -6.55
N TYR A 127 7.87 8.12 -6.14
CA TYR A 127 6.53 8.05 -5.60
C TYR A 127 6.39 8.89 -4.33
N GLU A 128 7.26 8.70 -3.33
CA GLU A 128 7.26 9.46 -2.08
C GLU A 128 7.35 10.96 -2.32
N PHE A 129 8.21 11.40 -3.24
CA PHE A 129 8.34 12.81 -3.60
C PHE A 129 7.01 13.39 -4.12
N SER A 130 6.37 12.68 -5.06
CA SER A 130 5.10 13.12 -5.63
C SER A 130 3.96 13.11 -4.60
N ALA A 131 3.94 12.13 -3.69
CA ALA A 131 2.97 11.99 -2.62
C ALA A 131 3.13 13.13 -1.60
N ASN A 132 4.37 13.46 -1.22
CA ASN A 132 4.66 14.60 -0.35
C ASN A 132 4.26 15.93 -0.98
N ARG A 133 4.45 16.08 -2.30
CA ARG A 133 3.99 17.27 -3.02
C ARG A 133 2.46 17.38 -3.02
N LEU A 134 1.74 16.29 -3.27
CA LEU A 134 0.28 16.27 -3.17
C LEU A 134 -0.18 16.58 -1.75
N LYS A 135 0.45 15.98 -0.74
CA LYS A 135 0.18 16.25 0.68
C LYS A 135 0.32 17.74 0.99
N ALA A 136 1.41 18.36 0.54
CA ALA A 136 1.63 19.80 0.73
C ALA A 136 0.54 20.66 0.07
N GLN A 137 0.03 20.28 -1.11
CA GLN A 137 -1.09 20.98 -1.73
C GLN A 137 -2.37 20.83 -0.89
N VAL A 138 -2.70 19.62 -0.46
CA VAL A 138 -3.86 19.34 0.40
C VAL A 138 -3.79 20.11 1.71
N ASP A 139 -2.61 20.16 2.36
CA ASP A 139 -2.40 20.86 3.62
C ASP A 139 -2.44 22.40 3.46
N SER A 140 -2.24 22.91 2.24
CA SER A 140 -2.23 24.36 1.94
C SER A 140 -3.58 24.94 1.55
N MET A 141 -4.59 24.08 1.32
CA MET A 141 -5.95 24.45 0.94
C MET A 141 -6.82 24.75 2.15
#